data_AF-A0A917M101-F1
#
_entry.id   AF-A0A917M101-F1
#
_cell.length_a   1.000
_cell.length_b   1.000
_cell.length_c   1.000
_cell.angle_alpha   90.00
_cell.angle_beta   90.00
_cell.angle_gamma   90.00
#
_symmetry.space_group_name_H-M   'P 1'
#
loop_
_entity.id
_entity.type
_entity.pdbx_description
1 polymer ?
#
loop_
_entity_poly.entity_id
_entity_poly.type
_entity_poly.pdbx_seq_one_letter_code
_entity_poly.pdbx_strand_id
1 'polypeptide(L)'
;MEVSLLSQIGVVKGYPDNTFRPDEKVTREATAAFLYRLAGSSAYTAPPTSRFSDVKPGAPFYKEISWMAEQGFATGWPDRSFRP
;
A
#
# COMPACT_ATOMS: atom_id res chain seq x y z
N MET A 1 9.68 21.94 9.85
CA MET A 1 9.26 21.05 10.95
C MET A 1 8.07 20.20 10.49
N GLU A 2 8.21 19.30 9.52
CA GLU A 2 7.06 18.45 9.10
C GLU A 2 7.46 17.01 8.70
N VAL A 3 8.71 16.77 8.31
CA VAL A 3 9.14 15.44 7.83
C VAL A 3 9.33 14.41 8.97
N SER A 4 9.65 14.85 10.20
CA SER A 4 9.93 13.93 11.33
C SER A 4 8.72 13.17 11.87
N LEU A 5 7.49 13.70 11.69
CA LEU A 5 6.31 13.08 12.30
C LEU A 5 5.92 11.78 11.58
N LEU A 6 6.07 11.74 10.25
CA LEU A 6 5.67 10.60 9.41
C LEU A 6 6.63 9.40 9.52
N SER A 7 7.92 9.66 9.80
CA SER A 7 8.90 8.60 10.07
C SER A 7 8.66 7.88 11.40
N GLN A 8 8.11 8.57 12.41
CA GLN A 8 7.94 8.00 13.76
C GLN A 8 6.69 7.12 13.89
N ILE A 9 5.65 7.35 13.09
CA ILE A 9 4.41 6.55 13.08
C ILE A 9 4.49 5.30 12.18
N GLY A 10 5.67 4.98 11.64
CA GLY A 10 5.89 3.79 10.82
C GLY A 10 5.19 3.81 9.46
N VAL A 11 4.53 4.90 9.09
CA VAL A 11 3.78 5.02 7.81
C VAL A 11 4.71 4.79 6.64
N VAL A 12 5.97 5.23 6.71
CA VAL A 12 6.95 5.04 5.65
C VAL A 12 8.04 4.05 6.06
N LYS A 13 8.09 2.88 5.42
CA LYS A 13 9.36 2.15 5.29
C LYS A 13 10.12 2.79 4.14
N GLY A 14 11.31 3.30 4.42
CA GLY A 14 12.23 3.76 3.38
C GLY A 14 12.56 2.63 2.41
N TYR A 15 13.27 2.98 1.35
CA TYR A 15 13.78 1.98 0.41
C TYR A 15 14.72 0.97 1.11
N PRO A 16 14.99 -0.20 0.51
CA PRO A 16 15.93 -1.18 1.08
C PRO A 16 17.34 -0.62 1.36
N ASP A 17 17.69 0.52 0.75
CA ASP A 17 18.92 1.28 0.96
C ASP A 17 18.84 2.29 2.14
N ASN A 18 17.78 2.24 2.95
CA ASN A 18 17.46 3.16 4.05
C ASN A 18 17.23 4.63 3.63
N THR A 19 16.95 4.91 2.35
CA THR A 19 16.61 6.27 1.91
C THR A 19 15.11 6.56 2.01
N PHE A 20 14.78 7.82 2.31
CA PHE A 20 13.45 8.38 2.15
C PHE A 20 13.48 9.35 0.97
N ARG A 21 12.62 9.15 -0.03
CA ARG A 21 12.62 9.92 -1.28
C ARG A 21 11.33 10.73 -1.42
N PRO A 22 11.20 11.85 -0.69
CA PRO A 22 9.96 12.64 -0.66
C PRO A 22 9.60 13.28 -2.01
N ASP A 23 10.59 13.49 -2.88
CA ASP A 23 10.41 14.12 -4.20
C ASP A 23 10.07 13.12 -5.31
N GLU A 24 10.11 11.80 -5.03
CA GLU A 24 9.67 10.79 -5.98
C GLU A 24 8.14 10.68 -5.98
N LYS A 25 7.57 10.36 -7.15
CA LYS A 25 6.14 10.11 -7.28
C LYS A 25 5.75 8.92 -6.40
N VAL A 26 4.78 9.12 -5.52
CA VAL A 26 4.21 8.04 -4.69
C VAL A 26 3.44 7.07 -5.59
N THR A 27 3.82 5.80 -5.57
CA THR A 27 3.14 4.73 -6.32
C THR A 27 1.86 4.28 -5.62
N ARG A 28 0.99 3.53 -6.31
CA ARG A 28 -0.33 3.18 -5.75
C ARG A 28 -0.22 2.11 -4.68
N GLU A 29 0.74 1.20 -4.80
CA GLU A 29 1.13 0.22 -3.77
C GLU A 29 1.80 0.88 -2.57
N ALA A 30 2.63 1.91 -2.76
CA ALA A 30 3.17 2.68 -1.65
C ALA A 30 2.05 3.39 -0.87
N THR A 31 1.08 3.97 -1.59
CA THR A 31 -0.12 4.58 -0.99
C THR A 31 -0.92 3.56 -0.18
N ALA A 32 -1.13 2.35 -0.72
CA ALA A 32 -1.80 1.26 0.00
C ALA A 32 -1.08 0.92 1.31
N ALA A 33 0.24 0.80 1.25
CA ALA A 33 1.07 0.51 2.42
C ALA A 33 0.99 1.62 3.48
N PHE A 34 0.97 2.89 3.06
CA PHE A 34 0.87 4.03 3.97
C PHE A 34 -0.48 4.07 4.68
N LEU A 35 -1.57 3.92 3.93
CA LEU A 35 -2.92 3.92 4.50
C LEU A 35 -3.14 2.73 5.44
N TYR A 36 -2.66 1.55 5.09
CA TYR A 36 -2.76 0.37 5.94
C TYR A 36 -2.03 0.57 7.27
N ARG A 37 -0.83 1.17 7.24
CA ARG A 37 -0.07 1.49 8.46
C ARG A 37 -0.74 2.57 9.30
N LEU A 38 -1.24 3.62 8.65
CA LEU A 38 -1.98 4.71 9.29
C LEU A 38 -3.24 4.19 10.00
N ALA A 39 -3.91 3.18 9.43
CA ALA A 39 -5.09 2.54 10.03
C ALA A 39 -4.75 1.57 11.19
N GLY A 40 -3.51 1.54 11.66
CA GLY A 40 -3.08 0.73 12.80
C GLY A 40 -2.67 -0.70 12.44
N SER A 41 -2.54 -1.04 11.16
CA SER A 41 -2.06 -2.36 10.69
C SER A 41 -2.80 -3.55 11.34
N SER A 42 -4.13 -3.43 11.49
CA SER A 42 -4.95 -4.48 12.10
C SER A 42 -4.76 -5.83 11.39
N ALA A 43 -5.05 -6.95 12.09
CA ALA A 43 -4.90 -8.31 11.60
C ALA A 43 -5.81 -8.61 10.39
N TYR A 44 -5.43 -8.08 9.23
CA TYR A 44 -6.09 -8.29 7.97
C TYR A 44 -5.48 -9.51 7.27
N THR A 45 -6.35 -10.43 6.90
CA THR A 45 -6.01 -11.61 6.12
C THR A 45 -6.44 -11.36 4.68
N ALA A 46 -5.46 -11.21 3.80
CA ALA A 46 -5.73 -11.03 2.38
C ALA A 46 -6.36 -12.30 1.79
N PRO A 47 -7.32 -12.16 0.85
CA PRO A 47 -7.98 -13.30 0.24
C PRO A 47 -6.99 -14.16 -0.58
N PRO A 48 -7.24 -15.47 -0.73
CA PRO A 48 -6.38 -16.36 -1.50
C PRO A 48 -6.39 -16.06 -3.00
N THR A 49 -7.41 -15.34 -3.47
CA THR A 49 -7.55 -14.89 -4.86
C THR A 49 -7.59 -13.37 -4.91
N SER A 50 -6.90 -12.81 -5.89
CA SER A 50 -6.91 -11.37 -6.09
C SER A 50 -8.17 -10.93 -6.83
N ARG A 51 -8.71 -9.78 -6.42
CA ARG A 51 -9.73 -9.06 -7.21
C ARG A 51 -9.15 -8.40 -8.45
N PHE A 52 -7.84 -8.09 -8.44
CA PHE A 52 -7.16 -7.39 -9.52
C PHE A 52 -6.39 -8.38 -10.40
N SER A 53 -6.39 -8.13 -11.71
CA SER A 53 -5.75 -9.01 -12.71
C SER A 53 -4.21 -8.94 -12.70
N ASP A 54 -3.65 -7.82 -12.25
CA ASP A 54 -2.22 -7.49 -12.26
C ASP A 54 -1.55 -7.56 -10.88
N VAL A 55 -2.30 -7.90 -9.83
CA VAL A 55 -1.79 -8.05 -8.46
C VAL A 55 -2.02 -9.49 -8.01
N LYS A 56 -0.96 -10.29 -7.89
CA LYS A 56 -1.06 -11.71 -7.55
C LYS A 56 -0.91 -11.96 -6.04
N PRO A 57 -1.58 -12.97 -5.46
CA PRO A 57 -1.29 -13.41 -4.10
C PRO A 57 0.21 -13.66 -3.91
N GLY A 58 0.77 -13.13 -2.83
CA GLY A 58 2.20 -13.21 -2.52
C GLY A 58 3.09 -12.14 -3.16
N ALA A 59 2.55 -11.27 -4.03
CA ALA A 59 3.28 -10.11 -4.52
C ALA A 59 3.58 -9.09 -3.38
N PRO A 60 4.62 -8.24 -3.53
CA PRO A 60 4.84 -7.12 -2.62
C PRO A 60 3.56 -6.29 -2.44
N PHE A 61 3.29 -5.88 -1.20
CA PHE A 61 2.13 -5.08 -0.82
C PHE A 61 0.75 -5.70 -1.14
N TYR A 62 0.67 -6.99 -1.49
CA TYR A 62 -0.59 -7.67 -1.80
C TYR A 62 -1.63 -7.47 -0.69
N LYS A 63 -1.20 -7.63 0.56
CA LYS A 63 -2.08 -7.51 1.73
C LYS A 63 -2.68 -6.10 1.83
N GLU A 64 -1.84 -5.09 1.70
CA GLU A 64 -2.22 -3.69 1.84
C GLU A 64 -3.10 -3.23 0.68
N ILE A 65 -2.81 -3.68 -0.54
CA ILE A 65 -3.65 -3.44 -1.72
C ILE A 65 -5.02 -4.12 -1.57
N SER A 66 -5.07 -5.37 -1.13
CA SER A 66 -6.32 -6.10 -0.89
C SER A 66 -7.17 -5.41 0.18
N TRP A 67 -6.55 -5.04 1.31
CA TRP A 67 -7.21 -4.30 2.38
C TRP A 67 -7.78 -2.97 1.89
N MET A 68 -6.97 -2.17 1.20
CA MET A 68 -7.37 -0.85 0.70
C MET A 68 -8.59 -0.95 -0.24
N ALA A 69 -8.62 -2.01 -1.05
CA ALA A 69 -9.72 -2.25 -1.97
C ALA A 69 -10.98 -2.74 -1.25
N GLU A 70 -10.84 -3.53 -0.18
CA GLU A 70 -11.95 -3.99 0.66
C GLU A 70 -12.58 -2.84 1.47
N GLN A 71 -11.78 -1.88 1.92
CA GLN A 71 -12.28 -0.64 2.54
C GLN A 71 -12.93 0.32 1.53
N GLY A 72 -12.85 0.04 0.23
CA GLY A 72 -13.41 0.88 -0.83
C GLY A 72 -12.56 2.09 -1.22
N PHE A 73 -11.34 2.24 -0.68
CA PHE A 73 -10.43 3.32 -1.05
C PHE A 73 -9.81 3.14 -2.44
N ALA A 74 -9.85 1.93 -2.99
CA ALA A 74 -9.46 1.66 -4.37
C ALA A 74 -10.38 0.64 -5.05
N THR A 75 -10.95 1.05 -6.19
CA THR A 75 -11.83 0.19 -7.00
C THR A 75 -11.10 -0.49 -8.17
N GLY A 76 -9.95 0.04 -8.57
CA GLY A 76 -9.23 -0.36 -9.78
C GLY A 76 -9.80 0.25 -11.04
N TRP A 77 -9.43 -0.33 -12.19
CA TRP A 77 -9.81 0.11 -13.53
C TRP A 77 -10.83 -0.85 -14.18
N PRO A 78 -11.50 -0.46 -15.29
CA PRO A 78 -12.49 -1.32 -15.96
C PRO A 78 -11.95 -2.68 -16.43
N ASP A 79 -10.65 -2.77 -16.71
CA ASP A 79 -9.93 -4.01 -17.08
C ASP A 79 -9.59 -4.91 -15.88
N ARG A 80 -10.11 -4.58 -14.68
CA ARG A 80 -9.79 -5.20 -13.39
C ARG A 80 -8.34 -5.04 -12.96
N SER A 81 -7.57 -4.11 -13.53
CA SER A 81 -6.21 -3.80 -13.05
C SER A 81 -6.23 -2.87 -11.83
N PHE A 82 -5.21 -3.00 -10.97
CA PHE A 82 -4.92 -2.07 -9.88
C PHE A 82 -3.93 -1.00 -10.33
N ARG A 83 -2.96 -1.38 -11.16
CA ARG A 83 -1.78 -0.61 -11.58
C ARG A 83 -1.00 -0.13 -10.36
N PRO A 84 -0.33 -1.04 -9.63
CA PRO A 84 0.55 -0.65 -8.53
C PRO A 84 1.58 0.35 -9.07
#